data_AF-A0A383DPQ8-F1
#
_entry.id   AF-A0A383DPQ8-F1
#
_cell.length_a   1.000
_cell.length_b   1.000
_cell.length_c   1.000
_cell.angle_alpha   90.00
_cell.angle_beta   90.00
_cell.angle_gamma   90.00
#
_symmetry.space_group_name_H-M   'P 1'
#
loop_
_entity.id
_entity.type
_entity.pdbx_description
1 polymer ?
#
loop_
_entity_poly.entity_id
_entity_poly.type
_entity_poly.pdbx_seq_one_letter_code
_entity_poly.pdbx_strand_id
1 'polypeptide(L)'
;KKIKNIIVEGISGSNFVKVTLNGDGEMIKIDISPETMKEEQSIIEDLIVAAHNNAKTQLKAKTSEEISKTTDGFGIPGFKWPL
;
A
#
# COMPACT_ATOMS: atom_id res chain seq x y z
N LYS A 1 -11.48 14.48 -0.38
CA LYS A 1 -11.35 13.96 -1.77
C LYS A 1 -9.91 13.63 -2.20
N LYS A 2 -8.83 14.15 -1.58
CA LYS A 2 -7.44 13.83 -1.99
C LYS A 2 -7.00 12.38 -1.69
N ILE A 3 -7.45 11.79 -0.58
CA ILE A 3 -7.04 10.44 -0.16
C ILE A 3 -7.50 9.34 -1.13
N LYS A 4 -8.67 9.48 -1.78
CA LYS A 4 -9.17 8.51 -2.77
C LYS A 4 -8.27 8.36 -4.01
N ASN A 5 -7.44 9.35 -4.31
CA ASN A 5 -6.52 9.30 -5.45
C ASN A 5 -5.15 8.70 -5.07
N ILE A 6 -4.95 8.28 -3.82
CA ILE A 6 -3.72 7.63 -3.41
C ILE A 6 -3.68 6.25 -4.07
N ILE A 7 -2.58 5.99 -4.77
CA ILE A 7 -2.23 4.68 -5.28
C ILE A 7 -0.92 4.28 -4.61
N VAL A 8 -0.89 3.06 -4.10
CA VAL A 8 0.31 2.44 -3.55
C VAL A 8 0.55 1.08 -4.18
N GLU A 9 1.82 0.75 -4.33
CA GLU A 9 2.26 -0.53 -4.85
C GLU A 9 3.03 -1.25 -3.75
N GLY A 10 2.65 -2.47 -3.42
CA GLY A 10 3.43 -3.36 -2.57
C GLY A 10 4.07 -4.46 -3.38
N ILE A 11 5.28 -4.85 -2.99
CA ILE A 11 6.07 -5.86 -3.70
C ILE A 11 6.51 -6.97 -2.75
N SER A 12 6.69 -8.17 -3.29
CA SER A 12 7.30 -9.32 -2.61
C SER A 12 8.17 -10.15 -3.56
N GLY A 13 8.96 -11.06 -2.99
CA GLY A 13 9.81 -11.99 -3.75
C GLY A 13 10.75 -11.28 -4.74
N SER A 14 11.45 -10.22 -4.33
CA SER A 14 12.33 -9.47 -5.24
C SER A 14 11.63 -8.92 -6.50
N ASN A 15 10.41 -8.40 -6.34
CA ASN A 15 9.56 -7.83 -7.41
C ASN A 15 8.88 -8.89 -8.31
N PHE A 16 8.77 -10.12 -7.81
CA PHE A 16 8.01 -11.21 -8.43
C PHE A 16 6.50 -11.03 -8.37
N VAL A 17 5.98 -10.47 -7.27
CA VAL A 17 4.57 -10.12 -7.16
C VAL A 17 4.47 -8.66 -6.75
N LYS A 18 3.61 -7.93 -7.47
CA LYS A 18 3.25 -6.55 -7.18
C LYS A 18 1.74 -6.45 -7.00
N VAL A 19 1.31 -5.82 -5.92
CA VAL A 19 -0.09 -5.54 -5.59
C VAL A 19 -0.30 -4.04 -5.57
N THR A 20 -1.33 -3.56 -6.27
CA THR A 20 -1.71 -2.14 -6.25
C THR A 20 -2.98 -1.95 -5.42
N LEU A 21 -2.92 -1.07 -4.43
CA LEU A 21 -4.08 -0.66 -3.63
C LEU A 21 -4.48 0.78 -3.94
N ASN A 22 -5.78 1.06 -3.90
CA ASN A 22 -6.32 2.41 -3.91
C ASN A 22 -6.32 3.05 -2.51
N GLY A 23 -6.74 4.31 -2.43
CA GLY A 23 -6.79 5.08 -1.18
C GLY A 23 -7.77 4.54 -0.14
N ASP A 24 -8.72 3.70 -0.54
CA ASP A 24 -9.68 3.02 0.34
C ASP A 24 -9.14 1.64 0.80
N GLY A 25 -7.95 1.24 0.35
CA GLY A 25 -7.30 -0.02 0.69
C GLY A 25 -7.76 -1.22 -0.14
N GLU A 26 -8.58 -0.98 -1.17
CA GLU A 26 -9.04 -2.02 -2.08
C GLU A 26 -7.93 -2.37 -3.07
N MET A 27 -7.80 -3.67 -3.35
CA MET A 27 -6.88 -4.16 -4.37
C MET A 27 -7.46 -3.96 -5.76
N ILE A 28 -6.78 -3.16 -6.57
CA ILE A 28 -7.24 -2.80 -7.91
C ILE A 28 -6.42 -3.46 -9.03
N LYS A 29 -5.22 -3.97 -8.69
CA LYS A 29 -4.34 -4.66 -9.65
C LYS A 29 -3.39 -5.62 -8.95
N ILE A 30 -3.08 -6.73 -9.62
CA ILE A 30 -1.97 -7.62 -9.29
C ILE A 30 -1.15 -7.82 -10.57
N ASP A 31 0.17 -7.71 -10.46
CA ASP A 31 1.11 -8.12 -11.49
C ASP A 31 1.99 -9.24 -10.93
N ILE A 32 2.06 -10.37 -11.63
CA ILE A 32 2.86 -11.54 -11.25
C ILE A 32 3.86 -11.80 -12.38
N SER A 33 5.13 -11.96 -12.03
CA SER A 33 6.17 -12.23 -13.01
C SER A 33 6.02 -13.65 -13.60
N PRO A 34 6.38 -13.87 -14.87
CA PRO A 34 6.31 -15.20 -15.49
C PRO A 34 7.18 -16.25 -14.77
N GLU A 35 8.22 -15.83 -14.07
CA GLU A 35 9.09 -16.74 -13.30
C GLU A 35 8.37 -17.32 -12.10
N THR A 36 7.56 -16.50 -11.42
CA THR A 36 6.75 -16.88 -10.27
C THR A 36 5.68 -17.91 -10.59
N MET A 37 5.22 -17.95 -11.85
CA MET A 37 4.25 -18.96 -12.31
C MET A 37 4.83 -20.38 -12.37
N LYS A 38 6.14 -20.55 -12.20
CA LYS A 38 6.81 -21.85 -12.12
C LYS A 38 6.94 -22.36 -10.69
N GLU A 39 6.62 -21.54 -9.70
CA GLU A 39 6.68 -21.89 -8.29
C GLU A 39 5.46 -22.71 -7.86
N GLU A 40 5.57 -23.36 -6.70
CA GLU A 40 4.45 -24.05 -6.07
C GLU A 40 3.32 -23.07 -5.70
N GLN A 41 2.07 -23.52 -5.82
CA GLN A 41 0.90 -22.70 -5.52
C GLN A 41 0.98 -22.02 -4.15
N SER A 42 1.45 -22.74 -3.12
CA SER A 42 1.61 -22.22 -1.77
C SER A 42 2.59 -21.05 -1.69
N ILE A 43 3.69 -21.09 -2.46
CA ILE A 43 4.66 -20.00 -2.53
C ILE A 43 4.03 -18.76 -3.17
N ILE A 44 3.26 -18.95 -4.24
CA ILE A 44 2.56 -17.85 -4.92
C ILE A 44 1.54 -17.19 -3.97
N GLU A 45 0.77 -17.99 -3.23
CA GLU A 45 -0.18 -17.50 -2.22
C GLU A 45 0.53 -16.66 -1.14
N ASP A 46 1.63 -17.17 -0.58
CA ASP A 46 2.43 -16.45 0.42
C ASP A 46 3.00 -15.14 -0.11
N LEU A 47 3.50 -15.14 -1.35
CA LEU A 47 4.02 -13.95 -2.01
C LEU A 47 2.92 -12.88 -2.21
N ILE A 48 1.71 -13.28 -2.59
CA ILE A 48 0.58 -12.35 -2.74
C ILE A 48 0.22 -11.73 -1.38
N VAL A 49 0.15 -12.53 -0.32
CA VAL A 49 -0.12 -12.05 1.05
C VAL A 49 0.96 -11.05 1.49
N ALA A 50 2.24 -11.37 1.25
CA ALA A 50 3.35 -10.50 1.57
C ALA A 50 3.28 -9.17 0.80
N ALA A 51 3.00 -9.20 -0.51
CA ALA A 51 2.89 -8.00 -1.35
C ALA A 51 1.71 -7.12 -0.91
N HIS A 52 0.57 -7.71 -0.57
CA HIS A 52 -0.58 -6.97 -0.04
C HIS A 52 -0.27 -6.29 1.29
N ASN A 53 0.37 -7.00 2.23
CA ASN A 53 0.76 -6.43 3.52
C ASN A 53 1.77 -5.30 3.37
N ASN A 54 2.71 -5.43 2.43
CA ASN A 54 3.63 -4.36 2.05
C ASN A 54 2.88 -3.14 1.51
N ALA A 55 1.92 -3.32 0.58
CA ALA A 55 1.12 -2.24 0.02
C ALA A 55 0.29 -1.53 1.10
N LYS A 56 -0.35 -2.29 2.01
CA LYS A 56 -1.14 -1.75 3.12
C LYS A 56 -0.31 -0.92 4.08
N THR A 57 0.94 -1.32 4.33
CA THR A 57 1.90 -0.56 5.15
C THR A 57 2.24 0.77 4.48
N GLN A 58 2.51 0.75 3.18
CA GLN A 58 2.76 1.97 2.41
C GLN A 58 1.52 2.89 2.34
N LEU A 59 0.31 2.32 2.22
CA LEU A 59 -0.93 3.09 2.24
C LEU A 59 -1.08 3.89 3.54
N LYS A 60 -0.82 3.24 4.68
CA LYS A 60 -0.85 3.90 6.00
C LYS A 60 0.15 5.04 6.08
N ALA A 61 1.39 4.80 5.62
CA ALA A 61 2.44 5.82 5.60
C ALA A 61 2.05 7.04 4.75
N LYS A 62 1.64 6.81 3.48
CA LYS A 62 1.22 7.91 2.59
C LYS A 62 0.00 8.65 3.11
N THR A 63 -0.97 7.95 3.69
CA THR A 63 -2.15 8.58 4.30
C THR A 63 -1.74 9.47 5.47
N SER A 64 -0.85 8.99 6.34
CA SER A 64 -0.33 9.77 7.47
C SER A 64 0.45 11.00 6.99
N GLU A 65 1.27 10.88 5.95
CA GLU A 65 1.99 12.01 5.35
C GLU A 65 1.06 13.08 4.78
N GLU A 66 0.02 12.67 4.04
CA GLU A 66 -0.93 13.62 3.44
C GLU A 66 -1.76 14.36 4.51
N ILE A 67 -2.09 13.69 5.61
CA ILE A 67 -2.71 14.34 6.78
C ILE A 67 -1.72 15.34 7.40
N SER A 68 -0.47 14.94 7.66
CA SER A 68 0.57 15.81 8.24
C SER A 68 0.80 17.07 7.40
N LYS A 69 0.96 16.93 6.07
CA LYS A 69 1.16 18.07 5.16
C LYS A 69 -0.02 19.05 5.21
N THR A 70 -1.24 18.52 5.40
CA THR A 70 -2.44 19.35 5.49
C THR A 70 -2.50 20.09 6.82
N THR A 71 -2.08 19.47 7.93
CA THR A 71 -2.04 20.12 9.26
C THR A 71 -0.90 21.12 9.38
N ASP A 72 0.25 20.86 8.76
CA ASP A 72 1.40 21.77 8.75
C ASP A 72 1.10 23.06 7.96
N GLY A 73 0.32 22.95 6.87
CA GLY A 73 -0.16 24.10 6.11
C GLY A 73 -1.21 24.95 6.82
N PHE A 74 -1.82 24.44 7.90
CA PHE A 74 -2.84 25.15 8.68
C PHE A 74 -2.32 25.74 10.00
N GLY A 75 -1.05 25.50 10.34
CA GLY A 75 -0.40 26.14 11.49
C GLY A 75 -1.14 25.97 12.81
N ILE A 76 -1.75 24.82 13.08
CA ILE A 76 -2.42 24.54 14.36
C ILE A 76 -1.43 23.79 15.27
N PRO A 77 -0.74 24.48 16.20
CA PRO A 77 0.16 23.84 17.14
C PRO A 77 -0.71 23.14 18.20
N GLY A 78 -0.49 21.84 18.42
CA GLY A 78 -1.11 21.10 19.52
C GLY A 78 -2.41 20.34 19.23
N PHE A 79 -2.79 20.14 17.97
CA PHE A 79 -3.95 19.30 17.64
C PHE A 79 -3.62 17.81 17.79
N LYS A 80 -4.02 17.19 18.90
CA LYS A 80 -3.96 15.73 19.11
C LYS A 80 -5.18 15.07 18.46
N TRP A 81 -4.98 14.35 17.36
CA TRP A 81 -6.05 13.58 16.73
C TRP A 81 -6.42 12.38 17.61
N PRO A 82 -7.71 12.13 17.91
CA PRO A 82 -8.12 10.92 18.61
C PRO A 82 -8.00 9.73 17.65
N LEU A 83 -7.28 8.69 18.09
CA LEU A 83 -7.17 7.39 17.41
C LEU A 83 -8.53 6.71 17.27
#